data_AF-A0A9D6NFG1-F1
#
_entry.id   AF-A0A9D6NFG1-F1
#
_cell.length_a   1.000
_cell.length_b   1.000
_cell.length_c   1.000
_cell.angle_alpha   90.00
_cell.angle_beta   90.00
_cell.angle_gamma   90.00
#
_symmetry.space_group_name_H-M   'P 1'
#
loop_
_entity.id
_entity.type
_entity.pdbx_description
1 polymer ?
#
loop_
_entity_poly.entity_id
_entity_poly.type
_entity_poly.pdbx_seq_one_letter_code
_entity_poly.pdbx_strand_id
1 'polypeptide(L)'
;MKRLLTACLLLLLGAPLAAQPNLVVNAAATAQGATSKPVTVEVTVENRGKEASQPKVLVLRFVPKVSAASKGSGQTLRDPLELKQTVPEMNPGEKQVLQFKTPYDATSTFRNQKRPFKATNIDPTGEVTVEFTARLE
;
A
#
# COMPACT_ATOMS: atom_id res chain seq x y z
N MET A 1 12.39 67.40 25.98
CA MET A 1 12.10 66.16 26.74
C MET A 1 12.40 64.97 25.81
N LYS A 2 13.35 64.11 26.21
CA LYS A 2 13.79 62.90 25.50
C LYS A 2 12.86 61.73 25.84
N ARG A 3 12.29 61.06 24.83
CA ARG A 3 11.81 59.65 24.86
C ARG A 3 11.95 59.12 23.43
N LEU A 4 13.09 58.52 23.09
CA LEU A 4 13.46 57.11 23.30
C LEU A 4 12.56 56.15 22.50
N LEU A 5 13.22 55.51 21.53
CA LEU A 5 12.92 54.30 20.74
C LEU A 5 11.66 53.52 21.10
N THR A 6 10.97 53.00 20.07
CA THR A 6 10.87 51.55 19.86
C THR A 6 10.58 51.30 18.38
N ALA A 7 11.62 50.89 17.64
CA ALA A 7 11.47 50.28 16.34
C ALA A 7 10.95 48.84 16.56
N CYS A 8 9.67 48.60 16.27
CA CYS A 8 9.15 47.24 16.10
C CYS A 8 9.63 46.73 14.73
N LEU A 9 10.87 46.25 14.70
CA LEU A 9 11.41 45.44 13.61
C LEU A 9 10.59 44.16 13.55
N LEU A 10 9.64 44.08 12.62
CA LEU A 10 8.94 42.84 12.29
C LEU A 10 9.96 41.82 11.79
N LEU A 11 10.37 40.93 12.69
CA LEU A 11 10.98 39.64 12.34
C LEU A 11 9.92 38.82 11.60
N LEU A 12 9.85 39.01 10.28
CA LEU A 12 9.32 38.01 9.36
C LEU A 12 10.27 36.81 9.38
N LEU A 13 10.27 36.07 10.50
CA LEU A 13 10.74 34.71 10.55
C LEU A 13 9.82 33.91 9.63
N GLY A 14 10.26 33.71 8.39
CA GLY A 14 9.65 32.71 7.52
C GLY A 14 9.61 31.42 8.31
N ALA A 15 8.40 30.96 8.66
CA ALA A 15 8.24 29.67 9.30
C ALA A 15 8.97 28.66 8.41
N PRO A 16 9.93 27.86 8.96
CA PRO A 16 10.45 26.75 8.18
C PRO A 16 9.22 25.93 7.79
N LEU A 17 9.03 25.68 6.49
CA LEU A 17 8.05 24.69 6.04
C LEU A 17 8.29 23.46 6.90
N ALA A 18 7.37 23.19 7.83
CA ALA A 18 7.56 22.13 8.80
C ALA A 18 7.87 20.88 8.00
N ALA A 19 9.05 20.30 8.20
CA ALA A 19 9.38 19.05 7.56
C ALA A 19 8.29 18.05 7.95
N GLN A 20 7.69 17.39 6.98
CA GLN A 20 6.65 16.39 7.24
C GLN A 20 7.22 15.00 6.96
N PRO A 21 6.74 13.96 7.66
CA PRO A 21 6.98 12.60 7.23
C PRO A 21 6.45 12.41 5.80
N ASN A 22 7.17 11.65 4.99
CA ASN A 22 6.78 11.36 3.61
C ASN A 22 6.90 9.85 3.37
N LEU A 23 5.83 9.13 3.68
CA LEU A 23 5.79 7.68 3.51
C LEU A 23 5.43 7.33 2.07
N VAL A 24 6.33 6.61 1.40
CA VAL A 24 6.14 6.08 0.05
C VAL A 24 5.88 4.58 0.11
N VAL A 25 4.85 4.13 -0.60
CA VAL A 25 4.41 2.72 -0.60
C VAL A 25 4.65 2.10 -1.98
N ASN A 26 5.25 0.92 -2.02
CA ASN A 26 5.42 0.14 -3.23
C ASN A 26 4.98 -1.30 -2.99
N ALA A 27 4.03 -1.81 -3.79
CA ALA A 27 3.56 -3.18 -3.69
C ALA A 27 3.99 -4.01 -4.92
N ALA A 28 4.36 -5.26 -4.70
CA ALA A 28 4.70 -6.20 -5.74
C ALA A 28 4.26 -7.63 -5.37
N ALA A 29 3.61 -8.30 -6.32
CA ALA A 29 3.12 -9.65 -6.16
C ALA A 29 4.13 -10.69 -6.67
N THR A 30 4.19 -11.84 -6.02
CA THR A 30 4.97 -13.01 -6.42
C THR A 30 4.12 -14.26 -6.28
N ALA A 31 4.13 -15.11 -7.31
CA ALA A 31 3.48 -16.41 -7.31
C ALA A 31 4.51 -17.49 -7.63
N GLN A 32 4.58 -18.53 -6.80
CA GLN A 32 5.52 -19.63 -6.97
C GLN A 32 4.97 -20.93 -6.40
N GLY A 33 5.32 -22.05 -7.02
CA GLY A 33 4.94 -23.41 -6.59
C GLY A 33 4.69 -24.34 -7.78
N ALA A 34 4.87 -25.64 -7.56
CA ALA A 34 4.76 -26.64 -8.62
C ALA A 34 3.30 -27.02 -8.92
N THR A 35 2.53 -27.37 -7.88
CA THR A 35 1.13 -27.82 -8.00
C THR A 35 0.15 -26.65 -7.91
N SER A 36 0.23 -25.86 -6.84
CA SER A 36 -0.45 -24.57 -6.71
C SER A 36 0.57 -23.44 -6.82
N LYS A 37 0.12 -22.24 -7.18
CA LYS A 37 0.97 -21.04 -7.30
C LYS A 37 0.42 -19.94 -6.40
N PRO A 38 0.49 -20.12 -5.07
CA PRO A 38 -0.04 -19.15 -4.13
C PRO A 38 0.60 -17.78 -4.34
N VAL A 39 -0.24 -16.76 -4.34
CA VAL A 39 0.18 -15.37 -4.50
C VAL A 39 0.50 -14.78 -3.13
N THR A 40 1.71 -14.24 -3.00
CA THR A 40 2.11 -13.36 -1.90
C THR A 40 2.34 -11.95 -2.43
N VAL A 41 2.05 -10.94 -1.63
CA VAL A 41 2.35 -9.55 -1.97
C VAL A 41 3.30 -8.98 -0.94
N GLU A 42 4.42 -8.47 -1.42
CA GLU A 42 5.34 -7.69 -0.62
C GLU A 42 5.01 -6.21 -0.79
N VAL A 43 4.91 -5.49 0.31
CA VAL A 43 4.75 -4.05 0.32
C VAL A 43 5.91 -3.42 1.07
N THR A 44 6.69 -2.60 0.36
CA THR A 44 7.73 -1.77 0.96
C THR A 44 7.16 -0.40 1.28
N VAL A 45 7.28 0.00 2.54
CA VAL A 45 7.03 1.37 3.00
C VAL A 45 8.36 2.02 3.28
N GLU A 46 8.58 3.24 2.81
CA GLU A 46 9.81 4.00 3.02
C GLU A 46 9.48 5.42 3.49
N ASN A 47 10.08 5.86 4.58
CA ASN A 47 9.99 7.26 4.99
C ASN A 47 11.05 8.10 4.27
N ARG A 48 10.65 8.81 3.23
CA ARG A 48 11.49 9.77 2.49
C ARG A 48 11.38 11.20 3.01
N GLY A 49 10.71 11.38 4.15
CA GLY A 49 10.60 12.67 4.84
C GLY A 49 11.85 13.00 5.63
N LYS A 50 11.86 14.18 6.25
CA LYS A 50 12.93 14.57 7.18
C LYS A 50 12.54 14.38 8.66
N GLU A 51 11.29 13.99 8.92
CA GLU A 51 10.75 13.72 10.25
C GLU A 51 10.30 12.27 10.39
N ALA A 52 10.25 11.78 11.63
CA ALA A 52 9.63 10.50 11.96
C ALA A 52 8.13 10.50 11.62
N SER A 53 7.61 9.34 11.23
CA SER A 53 6.19 9.15 10.96
C SER A 53 5.45 8.61 12.18
N GLN A 54 4.18 8.96 12.35
CA GLN A 54 3.33 8.28 13.32
C GLN A 54 2.96 6.87 12.80
N PRO A 55 2.59 5.93 13.69
CA PRO A 55 2.06 4.63 13.26
C PRO A 55 0.87 4.77 12.30
N LYS A 56 0.83 3.92 11.28
CA LYS A 56 -0.20 3.91 10.23
C LYS A 56 -0.75 2.50 9.99
N VAL A 57 -1.90 2.42 9.34
CA VAL A 57 -2.41 1.13 8.83
C VAL A 57 -2.12 1.03 7.35
N LEU A 58 -1.35 0.03 6.95
CA LEU A 58 -1.20 -0.33 5.54
C LEU A 58 -2.40 -1.19 5.14
N VAL A 59 -3.13 -0.74 4.12
CA VAL A 59 -4.22 -1.47 3.50
C VAL A 59 -3.82 -1.92 2.11
N LEU A 60 -3.82 -3.24 1.91
CA LEU A 60 -3.65 -3.87 0.62
C LEU A 60 -5.01 -4.34 0.10
N ARG A 61 -5.48 -3.70 -0.95
CA ARG A 61 -6.79 -3.95 -1.56
C ARG A 61 -6.65 -4.75 -2.85
N PHE A 62 -7.52 -5.74 -3.03
CA PHE A 62 -7.63 -6.57 -4.22
C PHE A 62 -9.01 -6.40 -4.87
N VAL A 63 -9.05 -6.38 -6.19
CA VAL A 63 -10.28 -6.25 -6.98
C VAL A 63 -10.28 -7.28 -8.12
N PRO A 64 -10.98 -8.40 -7.94
CA PRO A 64 -11.25 -9.34 -9.02
C PRO A 64 -12.14 -8.71 -10.11
N LYS A 65 -11.75 -8.89 -11.38
CA LYS A 65 -12.53 -8.48 -12.56
C LYS A 65 -13.39 -9.64 -13.03
N VAL A 66 -14.50 -9.85 -12.35
CA VAL A 66 -15.52 -10.83 -12.73
C VAL A 66 -16.68 -10.16 -13.47
N SER A 67 -17.36 -10.93 -14.32
CA SER A 67 -18.58 -10.47 -14.99
C SER A 67 -19.67 -10.12 -13.96
N ALA A 68 -20.57 -9.18 -14.29
CA ALA A 68 -21.67 -8.82 -13.40
C ALA A 68 -22.61 -10.01 -13.12
N ALA A 69 -22.82 -10.89 -14.11
CA ALA A 69 -23.63 -12.10 -13.96
C ALA A 69 -23.02 -13.11 -12.95
N SER A 70 -21.71 -13.05 -12.73
CA SER A 70 -20.98 -13.89 -11.77
C SER A 70 -21.00 -13.32 -10.34
N LYS A 71 -21.41 -12.06 -10.14
CA LYS A 71 -21.48 -11.40 -8.82
C LYS A 71 -22.82 -11.75 -8.16
N GLY A 72 -22.79 -12.56 -7.11
CA GLY A 72 -24.00 -13.00 -6.39
C GLY A 72 -24.06 -14.51 -6.11
N SER A 73 -23.12 -15.29 -6.64
CA SER A 73 -23.06 -16.74 -6.42
C SER A 73 -22.52 -17.17 -5.04
N GLY A 74 -22.35 -16.24 -4.10
CA GLY A 74 -21.85 -16.52 -2.75
C GLY A 74 -20.36 -16.87 -2.62
N GLN A 75 -19.59 -16.84 -3.72
CA GLN A 75 -18.13 -17.02 -3.66
C GLN A 75 -17.44 -15.71 -3.26
N THR A 76 -16.90 -15.67 -2.04
CA THR A 76 -16.27 -14.48 -1.43
C THR A 76 -15.03 -13.97 -2.18
N LEU A 77 -14.34 -14.84 -2.93
CA LEU A 77 -13.15 -14.45 -3.71
C LEU A 77 -13.46 -13.60 -4.95
N ARG A 78 -14.74 -13.42 -5.30
CA ARG A 78 -15.19 -12.57 -6.41
C ARG A 78 -15.36 -11.11 -5.99
N ASP A 79 -15.50 -10.86 -4.70
CA ASP A 79 -15.66 -9.53 -4.13
C ASP A 79 -14.31 -8.86 -3.88
N PRO A 80 -14.26 -7.52 -3.81
CA PRO A 80 -13.07 -6.82 -3.35
C PRO A 80 -12.67 -7.26 -1.94
N LEU A 81 -11.39 -7.51 -1.74
CA LEU A 81 -10.81 -7.92 -0.46
C LEU A 81 -9.79 -6.89 0.01
N GLU A 82 -9.78 -6.58 1.30
CA GLU A 82 -8.74 -5.77 1.93
C GLU A 82 -8.02 -6.59 3.01
N LEU A 83 -6.69 -6.55 2.98
CA LEU A 83 -5.83 -7.05 4.03
C LEU A 83 -5.13 -5.86 4.70
N LYS A 84 -5.04 -5.88 6.02
CA LYS A 84 -4.49 -4.77 6.80
C LYS A 84 -3.33 -5.23 7.67
N GLN A 85 -2.28 -4.42 7.76
CA GLN A 85 -1.18 -4.58 8.71
C GLN A 85 -0.75 -3.23 9.25
N THR A 86 -0.27 -3.20 10.49
CA THR A 86 0.26 -1.97 11.10
C THR A 86 1.66 -1.67 10.57
N VAL A 87 1.89 -0.42 10.21
CA VAL A 87 3.22 0.16 10.00
C VAL A 87 3.57 0.92 11.28
N PRO A 88 4.64 0.54 12.00
CA PRO A 88 5.05 1.28 13.19
C PRO A 88 5.51 2.70 12.83
N GLU A 89 5.83 3.49 13.84
CA GLU A 89 6.60 4.72 13.62
C GLU A 89 7.90 4.40 12.86
N MET A 90 8.20 5.21 11.85
CA MET A 90 9.38 5.05 11.01
C MET A 90 10.23 6.32 10.98
N ASN A 91 11.53 6.17 11.22
CA ASN A 91 12.50 7.25 11.14
C ASN A 91 12.79 7.69 9.70
N PRO A 92 13.34 8.89 9.47
CA PRO A 92 13.80 9.31 8.14
C PRO A 92 14.76 8.30 7.49
N GLY A 93 14.48 7.91 6.25
CA GLY A 93 15.26 6.93 5.49
C GLY A 93 14.95 5.46 5.80
N GLU A 94 14.15 5.18 6.83
CA GLU A 94 13.79 3.82 7.23
C GLU A 94 12.90 3.15 6.18
N LYS A 95 13.11 1.84 6.00
CA LYS A 95 12.34 0.98 5.10
C LYS A 95 11.78 -0.20 5.88
N GLN A 96 10.48 -0.40 5.75
CA GLN A 96 9.78 -1.55 6.31
C GLN A 96 9.22 -2.38 5.16
N VAL A 97 9.43 -3.70 5.23
CA VAL A 97 8.87 -4.66 4.28
C VAL A 97 7.80 -5.47 4.98
N LEU A 98 6.60 -5.46 4.43
CA LEU A 98 5.44 -6.19 4.95
C LEU A 98 5.02 -7.24 3.92
N GLN A 99 4.79 -8.47 4.38
CA GLN A 99 4.37 -9.58 3.52
C GLN A 99 2.92 -9.95 3.80
N PHE A 100 2.12 -9.99 2.74
CA PHE A 100 0.72 -10.39 2.76
C PHE A 100 0.56 -11.74 2.07
N LYS A 101 0.00 -12.70 2.81
CA LYS A 101 -0.53 -13.95 2.21
C LYS A 101 -1.90 -13.64 1.65
N THR A 102 -2.10 -13.93 0.37
CA THR A 102 -3.39 -13.71 -0.30
C THR A 102 -4.13 -15.04 -0.45
N PRO A 103 -5.45 -15.03 -0.64
CA PRO A 103 -6.21 -16.25 -0.89
C PRO A 103 -6.16 -16.69 -2.37
N TYR A 104 -5.37 -16.04 -3.22
CA TYR A 104 -5.36 -16.29 -4.67
C TYR A 104 -4.25 -17.25 -5.09
N ASP A 105 -4.58 -18.13 -6.03
CA ASP A 105 -3.62 -18.94 -6.76
C ASP A 105 -3.49 -18.42 -8.20
N ALA A 106 -2.25 -18.19 -8.65
CA ALA A 106 -1.97 -17.68 -9.97
C ALA A 106 -1.98 -18.77 -11.05
N THR A 107 -2.18 -18.35 -12.29
CA THR A 107 -2.08 -19.23 -13.47
C THR A 107 -0.63 -19.58 -13.79
N SER A 108 0.31 -18.65 -13.58
CA SER A 108 1.73 -18.79 -13.88
C SER A 108 2.61 -18.30 -12.73
N THR A 109 3.86 -18.74 -12.73
CA THR A 109 4.89 -18.23 -11.81
C THR A 109 5.31 -16.84 -12.24
N PHE A 110 5.45 -15.92 -11.30
CA PHE A 110 5.98 -14.58 -11.53
C PHE A 110 6.61 -14.02 -10.26
N ARG A 111 7.51 -13.04 -10.41
CA ARG A 111 8.20 -12.39 -9.31
C ARG A 111 8.13 -10.87 -9.45
N ASN A 112 7.93 -10.18 -8.34
CA ASN A 112 7.95 -8.72 -8.24
C ASN A 112 7.03 -8.01 -9.25
N GLN A 113 5.89 -8.62 -9.57
CA GLN A 113 4.93 -8.08 -10.53
C GLN A 113 4.15 -6.94 -9.88
N LYS A 114 4.18 -5.75 -10.51
CA LYS A 114 3.44 -4.55 -10.06
C LYS A 114 2.10 -4.33 -10.79
N ARG A 115 1.73 -5.26 -11.66
CA ARG A 115 0.55 -5.19 -12.53
C ARG A 115 -0.48 -6.23 -12.10
N PRO A 116 -1.75 -6.08 -12.49
CA PRO A 116 -2.77 -7.10 -12.24
C PRO A 116 -2.30 -8.49 -12.69
N PHE A 117 -2.67 -9.53 -11.95
CA PHE A 117 -2.32 -10.92 -12.26
C PHE A 117 -3.57 -11.74 -12.56
N LYS A 118 -3.39 -12.93 -13.13
CA LYS A 118 -4.48 -13.87 -13.42
C LYS A 118 -4.55 -14.92 -12.32
N ALA A 119 -5.75 -15.16 -11.79
CA ALA A 119 -6.01 -16.13 -10.75
C ALA A 119 -6.91 -17.27 -11.26
N THR A 120 -6.64 -18.49 -10.81
CA THR A 120 -7.34 -19.72 -11.22
C THR A 120 -8.44 -20.14 -10.25
N ASN A 121 -8.42 -19.65 -9.01
CA ASN A 121 -9.29 -20.12 -7.94
C ASN A 121 -10.46 -19.17 -7.61
N ILE A 122 -10.84 -18.29 -8.55
CA ILE A 122 -11.94 -17.32 -8.37
C ILE A 122 -13.22 -17.72 -9.10
N ASP A 123 -13.11 -18.25 -10.32
CA ASP A 123 -14.24 -18.70 -11.11
C ASP A 123 -13.96 -20.10 -11.66
N PRO A 124 -14.81 -21.12 -11.40
CA PRO A 124 -14.63 -22.44 -11.97
C PRO A 124 -14.69 -22.44 -13.50
N THR A 125 -15.26 -21.40 -14.13
CA THR A 125 -15.37 -21.32 -15.59
C THR A 125 -14.12 -20.75 -16.27
N GLY A 126 -13.14 -20.23 -15.53
CA GLY A 126 -11.91 -19.72 -16.13
C GLY A 126 -11.11 -18.72 -15.28
N GLU A 127 -10.10 -18.13 -15.91
CA GLU A 127 -9.16 -17.23 -15.26
C GLU A 127 -9.73 -15.83 -15.03
N VAL A 128 -9.48 -15.28 -13.84
CA VAL A 128 -9.93 -13.93 -13.46
C VAL A 128 -8.74 -13.01 -13.26
N THR A 129 -8.79 -11.80 -13.83
CA THR A 129 -7.79 -10.77 -13.53
C THR A 129 -8.04 -10.18 -12.15
N VAL A 130 -7.02 -10.13 -11.31
CA VAL A 130 -7.04 -9.48 -10.00
C VAL A 130 -6.17 -8.23 -10.04
N GLU A 131 -6.78 -7.07 -9.85
CA GLU A 131 -6.05 -5.82 -9.59
C GLU A 131 -5.70 -5.72 -8.11
N PHE A 132 -4.58 -5.10 -7.79
CA PHE A 132 -4.22 -4.82 -6.40
C PHE A 132 -3.58 -3.44 -6.23
N THR A 133 -3.81 -2.83 -5.08
CA THR A 133 -3.31 -1.50 -4.72
C THR A 133 -3.00 -1.45 -3.23
N ALA A 134 -1.91 -0.78 -2.85
CA ALA A 134 -1.54 -0.57 -1.45
C ALA A 134 -1.61 0.91 -1.10
N ARG A 135 -2.13 1.24 0.09
CA ARG A 135 -2.21 2.61 0.61
C ARG A 135 -2.05 2.65 2.13
N LEU A 136 -1.69 3.80 2.67
CA LEU A 136 -1.67 4.06 4.11
C LEU A 136 -2.96 4.78 4.53
N GLU A 137 -3.51 4.38 5.68
CA GLU A 137 -4.61 5.02 6.41
C GLU A 137 -4.06 5.58 7.74
#